data_AF-A0AAJ1NAT3-F1
#
_entry.id   AF-A0AAJ1NAT3-F1
#
_cell.length_a   1.000
_cell.length_b   1.000
_cell.length_c   1.000
_cell.angle_alpha   90.00
_cell.angle_beta   90.00
_cell.angle_gamma   90.00
#
_symmetry.space_group_name_H-M   'P 1'
#
loop_
_entity.id
_entity.type
_entity.pdbx_description
1 polymer ?
#
loop_
_entity_poly.entity_id
_entity_poly.type
_entity_poly.pdbx_seq_one_letter_code
_entity_poly.pdbx_strand_id
1 'polypeptide(L)'
;MRKEMDCDKILELHANTVYKVAMSQVKNPDDAKDIFQEVFLRLVKYQKDFESDEHLKAWLIRVTINCCKDFFKNRYNANKQELVVEIPFEDPTHHEVFYYVQELDEKYKVVIHLFYYEQYSIADIAKLLDTNESTIKTRLSRARENLKKRMERDLDA
;
A
#
# COMPACT_ATOMS: atom_id res chain seq x y z
N MET A 1 -4.49 32.22 4.28
CA MET A 1 -3.01 32.37 4.30
C MET A 1 -2.43 30.99 4.24
N ARG A 2 -1.62 30.71 3.21
CA ARG A 2 -0.87 29.48 2.99
C ARG A 2 -0.03 29.21 4.25
N LYS A 3 -0.46 28.32 5.15
CA LYS A 3 0.49 27.74 6.11
C LYS A 3 1.55 27.11 5.21
N GLU A 4 2.77 27.60 5.28
CA GLU A 4 3.89 26.94 4.62
C GLU A 4 3.83 25.48 5.06
N MET A 5 3.43 24.63 4.13
CA MET A 5 3.40 23.21 4.33
C MET A 5 4.87 22.83 4.45
N ASP A 6 5.32 22.58 5.67
CA ASP A 6 6.69 22.19 5.96
C ASP A 6 6.91 20.80 5.33
N CYS A 7 7.30 20.83 4.06
CA CYS A 7 7.48 19.63 3.25
C CYS A 7 8.50 18.70 3.89
N ASP A 8 9.53 19.25 4.55
CA ASP A 8 10.57 18.48 5.20
C ASP A 8 9.98 17.71 6.39
N LYS A 9 9.20 18.38 7.24
CA LYS A 9 8.50 17.73 8.35
C LYS A 9 7.50 16.65 7.90
N ILE A 10 6.77 16.91 6.81
CA ILE A 10 5.82 15.92 6.25
C ILE A 10 6.57 14.73 5.66
N LEU A 11 7.68 14.97 4.97
CA LEU A 11 8.54 13.92 4.45
C LEU A 11 9.09 13.06 5.59
N GLU A 12 9.63 13.67 6.64
CA GLU A 12 10.13 12.93 7.81
C GLU A 12 9.05 12.04 8.44
N LEU A 13 7.83 12.55 8.59
CA LEU A 13 6.76 11.84 9.28
C LEU A 13 6.07 10.77 8.42
N HIS A 14 5.92 11.01 7.11
CA HIS A 14 5.06 10.19 6.26
C HIS A 14 5.78 9.47 5.12
N ALA A 15 7.05 9.78 4.84
CA ALA A 15 7.77 9.12 3.74
C ALA A 15 7.81 7.60 3.91
N ASN A 16 8.06 7.13 5.14
CA ASN A 16 8.13 5.70 5.42
C ASN A 16 6.78 5.00 5.16
N THR A 17 5.66 5.59 5.62
CA THR A 17 4.32 5.05 5.36
C THR A 17 4.01 5.02 3.87
N VAL A 18 4.24 6.12 3.13
CA VAL A 18 3.98 6.17 1.68
C VAL A 18 4.81 5.12 0.94
N TYR A 19 6.10 5.01 1.27
CA TYR A 19 6.99 4.04 0.64
C TYR A 19 6.60 2.59 0.98
N LYS A 20 6.30 2.28 2.24
CA LYS A 20 5.85 0.93 2.66
C LYS A 20 4.53 0.53 2.03
N VAL A 21 3.57 1.46 1.95
CA VAL A 21 2.29 1.22 1.27
C VAL A 21 2.56 0.96 -0.21
N ALA A 22 3.37 1.77 -0.89
CA ALA A 22 3.73 1.54 -2.30
C ALA A 22 4.41 0.17 -2.49
N MET A 23 5.44 -0.14 -1.71
CA MET A 23 6.16 -1.42 -1.72
C MET A 23 5.26 -2.63 -1.41
N SER A 24 4.21 -2.44 -0.61
CA SER A 24 3.24 -3.52 -0.35
C SER A 24 2.37 -3.84 -1.56
N GLN A 25 2.27 -2.93 -2.53
CA GLN A 25 1.49 -3.11 -3.75
C GLN A 25 2.38 -3.55 -4.93
N VAL A 26 3.53 -2.89 -5.13
CA VAL A 26 4.42 -3.16 -6.27
C VAL A 26 5.56 -4.13 -5.95
N LYS A 27 6.04 -4.86 -6.98
CA LYS A 27 7.02 -5.95 -6.84
C LYS A 27 8.48 -5.49 -6.85
N ASN A 28 8.80 -4.24 -7.16
CA ASN A 28 10.19 -3.76 -7.15
C ASN A 28 10.35 -2.35 -6.55
N PRO A 29 11.55 -2.02 -6.05
CA PRO A 29 11.82 -0.74 -5.38
C PRO A 29 11.73 0.48 -6.29
N ASP A 30 12.04 0.36 -7.57
CA ASP A 30 12.07 1.52 -8.48
C ASP A 30 10.65 1.98 -8.82
N ASP A 31 9.73 1.05 -9.08
CA ASP A 31 8.30 1.33 -9.22
C ASP A 31 7.74 2.00 -7.95
N ALA A 32 8.19 1.59 -6.77
CA ALA A 32 7.75 2.17 -5.51
C ALA A 32 8.28 3.61 -5.32
N LYS A 33 9.53 3.89 -5.75
CA LYS A 33 10.09 5.25 -5.75
C LYS A 33 9.35 6.16 -6.72
N ASP A 34 8.98 5.67 -7.91
CA ASP A 34 8.21 6.44 -8.88
C ASP A 34 6.82 6.80 -8.32
N ILE A 35 6.14 5.83 -7.72
CA ILE A 35 4.86 6.07 -7.04
C ILE A 35 5.02 7.07 -5.89
N PHE A 36 6.07 6.92 -5.07
CA PHE A 36 6.38 7.83 -3.97
C PHE A 36 6.53 9.27 -4.48
N GLN A 37 7.34 9.48 -5.51
CA GLN A 37 7.57 10.80 -6.09
C GLN A 37 6.27 11.42 -6.61
N GLU A 38 5.45 10.64 -7.31
CA GLU A 38 4.16 11.10 -7.82
C GLU A 38 3.19 11.49 -6.69
N VAL A 39 3.17 10.73 -5.58
CA VAL A 39 2.33 11.05 -4.41
C VAL A 39 2.74 12.40 -3.80
N PHE A 40 4.03 12.64 -3.59
CA PHE A 40 4.50 13.90 -3.02
C PHE A 40 4.36 15.07 -4.00
N LEU A 41 4.49 14.83 -5.30
CA LEU A 41 4.18 15.84 -6.32
C LEU A 41 2.69 16.25 -6.27
N ARG A 42 1.78 15.29 -6.11
CA ARG A 42 0.35 15.56 -5.92
C ARG A 42 0.08 16.30 -4.61
N LEU A 43 0.81 15.99 -3.54
CA LEU A 43 0.70 16.70 -2.27
C LEU A 43 1.06 18.18 -2.43
N VAL A 44 2.19 18.48 -3.07
CA VAL A 44 2.63 19.88 -3.30
C VAL A 44 1.63 20.66 -4.15
N LYS A 45 0.93 19.99 -5.08
CA LYS A 45 -0.12 20.57 -5.92
C LYS A 45 -1.49 20.63 -5.24
N TYR A 46 -1.67 19.99 -4.09
CA TYR A 46 -2.95 19.91 -3.41
C TYR A 46 -3.30 21.26 -2.78
N GLN A 47 -4.50 21.76 -3.06
CA GLN A 47 -4.89 23.13 -2.71
C GLN A 47 -5.77 23.24 -1.45
N LYS A 48 -6.16 22.11 -0.86
CA LYS A 48 -7.04 22.10 0.32
C LYS A 48 -6.22 21.84 1.58
N ASP A 49 -6.69 22.41 2.68
CA ASP A 49 -6.09 22.19 4.00
C ASP A 49 -6.46 20.80 4.53
N PHE A 50 -5.56 20.24 5.35
CA PHE A 50 -5.81 19.04 6.13
C PHE A 50 -6.30 19.43 7.52
N GLU A 51 -7.30 18.70 8.01
CA GLU A 51 -7.94 18.95 9.31
C GLU A 51 -7.08 18.44 10.47
N SER A 52 -6.22 17.45 10.22
CA SER A 52 -5.33 16.84 11.19
C SER A 52 -4.21 16.05 10.49
N ASP A 53 -3.18 15.66 11.25
CA ASP A 53 -2.11 14.78 10.75
C ASP A 53 -2.66 13.41 10.32
N GLU A 54 -3.72 12.92 10.99
CA GLU A 54 -4.40 11.69 10.59
C GLU A 54 -5.17 11.85 9.27
N HIS A 55 -5.79 13.02 9.05
CA HIS A 55 -6.41 13.33 7.75
C HIS A 55 -5.36 13.40 6.64
N LEU A 56 -4.20 14.01 6.89
CA LEU A 56 -3.07 14.02 5.95
C LEU A 56 -2.58 12.59 5.66
N LYS A 57 -2.36 11.77 6.70
CA LYS A 57 -1.93 10.37 6.56
C LYS A 57 -2.93 9.57 5.72
N ALA A 58 -4.22 9.65 6.05
CA ALA A 58 -5.28 8.98 5.31
C ALA A 58 -5.33 9.45 3.84
N TRP A 59 -5.15 10.75 3.58
CA TRP A 59 -5.08 11.27 2.22
C TRP A 59 -3.87 10.72 1.46
N LEU A 60 -2.68 10.72 2.06
CA LEU A 60 -1.46 10.20 1.45
C LEU A 60 -1.59 8.72 1.10
N ILE A 61 -2.13 7.92 2.01
CA ILE A 61 -2.37 6.49 1.77
C ILE A 61 -3.36 6.30 0.61
N ARG A 62 -4.47 7.04 0.59
CA ARG A 62 -5.46 6.96 -0.49
C ARG A 62 -4.83 7.32 -1.85
N VAL A 63 -4.06 8.39 -1.90
CA VAL A 63 -3.38 8.82 -3.14
C VAL A 63 -2.37 7.76 -3.58
N THR A 64 -1.59 7.20 -2.65
CA THR A 64 -0.63 6.11 -2.92
C THR A 64 -1.32 4.90 -3.54
N ILE A 65 -2.41 4.44 -2.93
CA ILE A 65 -3.19 3.29 -3.44
C ILE A 65 -3.75 3.56 -4.84
N ASN A 66 -4.23 4.79 -5.09
CA ASN A 66 -4.72 5.17 -6.40
C ASN A 66 -3.60 5.22 -7.45
N CYS A 67 -2.42 5.76 -7.11
CA CYS A 67 -1.25 5.72 -7.98
C CYS A 67 -0.81 4.27 -8.29
N CYS A 68 -0.85 3.36 -7.31
CA CYS A 68 -0.59 1.94 -7.55
C CYS A 68 -1.58 1.32 -8.54
N LYS A 69 -2.89 1.61 -8.39
CA LYS A 69 -3.92 1.15 -9.33
C LYS A 69 -3.70 1.68 -10.74
N ASP A 70 -3.37 2.97 -10.87
CA ASP A 70 -3.07 3.61 -12.16
C ASP A 70 -1.83 2.99 -12.80
N PHE A 71 -0.78 2.72 -12.01
CA PHE A 71 0.42 2.03 -12.45
C PHE A 71 0.11 0.65 -13.04
N PHE A 72 -0.66 -0.19 -12.32
CA PHE A 72 -1.04 -1.51 -12.81
C PHE A 72 -1.97 -1.46 -14.02
N LYS A 73 -2.90 -0.51 -14.07
CA LYS A 73 -3.77 -0.30 -15.24
C LYS A 73 -2.95 0.06 -16.47
N ASN A 74 -1.98 0.96 -16.33
CA ASN A 74 -1.11 1.38 -17.42
C ASN A 74 -0.15 0.26 -17.84
N ARG A 75 0.40 -0.52 -16.90
CA ARG A 75 1.27 -1.67 -17.19
C ARG A 75 0.51 -2.83 -17.84
N TYR A 76 -0.72 -3.11 -17.40
CA TYR A 76 -1.61 -4.08 -18.03
C TYR A 76 -1.93 -3.69 -19.49
N ASN A 77 -2.10 -2.40 -19.75
CA ASN A 77 -2.27 -1.88 -21.11
C ASN A 77 -0.96 -1.84 -21.92
N ALA A 78 0.20 -1.76 -21.26
CA ALA A 78 1.50 -1.54 -21.90
C ALA A 78 2.26 -2.84 -22.24
N ASN A 79 2.27 -3.89 -21.40
CA ASN A 79 2.77 -5.24 -21.75
C ASN A 79 2.75 -6.24 -20.57
N LYS A 80 2.47 -7.52 -20.89
CA LYS A 80 2.66 -8.72 -20.04
C LYS A 80 4.15 -9.09 -19.94
N GLN A 81 4.90 -8.54 -18.98
CA GLN A 81 6.15 -9.18 -18.52
C GLN A 81 6.31 -8.98 -17.00
N GLU A 82 6.32 -10.10 -16.28
CA GLU A 82 6.67 -10.16 -14.85
C GLU A 82 8.18 -10.16 -14.70
N LEU A 83 8.68 -9.22 -13.90
CA LEU A 83 10.02 -9.25 -13.34
C LEU A 83 9.85 -9.37 -11.82
N VAL A 84 10.35 -10.46 -11.27
CA VAL A 84 10.46 -10.70 -9.82
C VAL A 84 11.86 -10.24 -9.43
N VAL A 85 11.94 -9.30 -8.50
CA VAL A 85 13.22 -8.81 -7.95
C VAL A 85 13.26 -9.18 -6.48
N GLU A 86 14.33 -9.84 -6.06
CA GLU A 86 14.57 -10.16 -4.64
C GLU A 86 14.87 -8.87 -3.87
N ILE A 87 14.14 -8.66 -2.78
CA ILE A 87 14.33 -7.52 -1.88
C ILE A 87 15.13 -8.02 -0.68
N PRO A 88 16.29 -7.44 -0.37
CA PRO A 88 17.05 -7.82 0.81
C PRO A 88 16.32 -7.32 2.06
N PHE A 89 15.82 -8.24 2.88
CA PHE A 89 15.31 -7.95 4.24
C PHE A 89 16.37 -8.28 5.29
N GLU A 90 16.45 -7.49 6.35
CA GLU A 90 17.38 -7.69 7.48
C GLU A 90 16.98 -8.88 8.38
N ASP A 91 15.76 -9.41 8.25
CA ASP A 91 15.25 -10.55 9.02
C ASP A 91 14.61 -11.63 8.10
N PRO A 92 15.14 -12.86 8.07
CA PRO A 92 14.65 -13.94 7.20
C PRO A 92 13.24 -14.43 7.53
N THR A 93 12.76 -14.29 8.77
CA THR A 93 11.40 -14.71 9.15
C THR A 93 10.31 -13.78 8.60
N HIS A 94 10.64 -12.49 8.43
CA HIS A 94 9.76 -11.50 7.80
C HIS A 94 9.72 -11.65 6.27
N HIS A 95 10.70 -12.35 5.70
CA HIS A 95 10.84 -12.59 4.26
C HIS A 95 9.66 -13.41 3.73
N GLU A 96 9.40 -14.60 4.28
CA GLU A 96 8.41 -15.55 3.74
C GLU A 96 6.98 -14.98 3.70
N VAL A 97 6.51 -14.41 4.82
CA VAL A 97 5.18 -13.79 4.90
C VAL A 97 5.06 -12.63 3.92
N PHE A 98 6.12 -11.86 3.71
CA PHE A 98 6.12 -10.79 2.73
C PHE A 98 5.95 -11.31 1.29
N TYR A 99 6.66 -12.38 0.89
CA TYR A 99 6.47 -12.97 -0.46
C TYR A 99 5.06 -13.51 -0.65
N TYR A 100 4.52 -14.23 0.34
CA TYR A 100 3.14 -14.72 0.26
C TYR A 100 2.12 -13.59 0.11
N VAL A 101 2.36 -12.46 0.79
CA VAL A 101 1.52 -11.26 0.63
C VAL A 101 1.68 -10.65 -0.77
N GLN A 102 2.91 -10.55 -1.30
CA GLN A 102 3.16 -10.00 -2.65
C GLN A 102 2.46 -10.76 -3.77
N GLU A 103 2.24 -12.07 -3.59
CA GLU A 103 1.54 -12.92 -4.54
C GLU A 103 0.01 -12.84 -4.46
N LEU A 104 -0.54 -12.16 -3.45
CA LEU A 104 -1.98 -11.92 -3.39
C LEU A 104 -2.43 -10.92 -4.46
N ASP A 105 -3.68 -11.06 -4.91
CA ASP A 105 -4.33 -10.01 -5.71
C ASP A 105 -4.24 -8.66 -4.98
N GLU A 106 -4.01 -7.57 -5.71
CA GLU A 106 -3.91 -6.18 -5.21
C GLU A 106 -5.00 -5.82 -4.18
N LYS A 107 -6.26 -6.20 -4.47
CA LYS A 107 -7.41 -5.92 -3.59
C LYS A 107 -7.32 -6.57 -2.21
N TYR A 108 -6.53 -7.63 -2.06
CA TYR A 108 -6.27 -8.34 -0.81
C TYR A 108 -5.02 -7.79 -0.11
N LYS A 109 -3.96 -7.48 -0.87
CA LYS A 109 -2.73 -6.86 -0.35
C LYS A 109 -3.02 -5.57 0.39
N VAL A 110 -3.78 -4.68 -0.25
CA VAL A 110 -4.12 -3.36 0.31
C VAL A 110 -4.82 -3.47 1.68
N VAL A 111 -5.78 -4.39 1.83
CA VAL A 111 -6.52 -4.51 3.11
C VAL A 111 -5.68 -5.16 4.21
N ILE A 112 -4.79 -6.09 3.86
CA ILE A 112 -3.86 -6.70 4.82
C ILE A 112 -2.87 -5.65 5.31
N HIS A 113 -2.28 -4.86 4.41
CA HIS A 113 -1.32 -3.83 4.78
C HIS A 113 -1.95 -2.78 5.70
N LEU A 114 -3.11 -2.24 5.30
CA LEU A 114 -3.80 -1.22 6.08
C LEU A 114 -4.23 -1.69 7.47
N PHE A 115 -4.67 -2.96 7.59
CA PHE A 115 -5.15 -3.50 8.86
C PHE A 115 -4.01 -3.89 9.80
N TYR A 116 -3.02 -4.63 9.33
CA TYR A 116 -1.98 -5.20 10.20
C TYR A 116 -0.75 -4.32 10.38
N TYR A 117 -0.39 -3.51 9.38
CA TYR A 117 0.81 -2.67 9.43
C TYR A 117 0.47 -1.23 9.82
N GLU A 118 -0.59 -0.68 9.24
CA GLU A 118 -1.02 0.70 9.51
C GLU A 118 -2.06 0.83 10.63
N GLN A 119 -2.55 -0.30 11.17
CA GLN A 119 -3.47 -0.39 12.31
C GLN A 119 -4.82 0.31 12.09
N TYR A 120 -5.28 0.45 10.84
CA TYR A 120 -6.60 1.01 10.56
C TYR A 120 -7.73 0.03 10.91
N SER A 121 -8.82 0.57 11.47
CA SER A 121 -10.03 -0.20 11.70
C SER A 121 -10.72 -0.58 10.39
N ILE A 122 -11.57 -1.61 10.40
CA ILE A 122 -12.36 -2.00 9.22
C ILE A 122 -13.22 -0.83 8.71
N ALA A 123 -13.78 -0.04 9.61
CA ALA A 123 -14.59 1.14 9.28
C ALA A 123 -13.74 2.21 8.59
N ASP A 124 -12.51 2.45 9.06
CA ASP A 124 -11.63 3.45 8.48
C ASP A 124 -11.09 2.99 7.12
N ILE A 125 -10.74 1.71 6.97
CA ILE A 125 -10.36 1.14 5.67
C ILE A 125 -11.51 1.25 4.68
N ALA A 126 -12.75 0.97 5.11
CA ALA A 126 -13.93 1.08 4.26
C ALA A 126 -14.12 2.51 3.75
N LYS A 127 -14.03 3.51 4.64
CA LYS A 127 -14.04 4.93 4.25
C LYS A 127 -12.89 5.26 3.32
N LEU A 128 -11.66 4.87 3.69
CA LEU A 128 -10.43 5.17 2.96
C LEU A 128 -10.47 4.63 1.53
N LEU A 129 -10.96 3.41 1.34
CA LEU A 129 -11.05 2.74 0.04
C LEU A 129 -12.36 3.00 -0.72
N ASP A 130 -13.24 3.84 -0.16
CA ASP A 130 -14.57 4.16 -0.71
C ASP A 130 -15.39 2.89 -1.01
N THR A 131 -15.54 2.05 0.03
CA THR A 131 -16.28 0.78 -0.06
C THR A 131 -16.99 0.47 1.25
N ASN A 132 -17.76 -0.62 1.31
CA ASN A 132 -18.47 -1.01 2.52
C ASN A 132 -17.64 -1.96 3.42
N GLU A 133 -17.93 -1.93 4.73
CA GLU A 133 -17.24 -2.77 5.71
C GLU A 133 -17.36 -4.27 5.41
N SER A 134 -18.50 -4.72 4.88
CA SER A 134 -18.70 -6.12 4.49
C SER A 134 -17.69 -6.55 3.44
N THR A 135 -17.38 -5.69 2.47
CA THR A 135 -16.38 -5.93 1.43
C THR A 135 -14.98 -6.02 2.04
N ILE A 136 -14.65 -5.14 3.00
CA ILE A 136 -13.36 -5.20 3.71
C ILE A 136 -13.24 -6.50 4.51
N LYS A 137 -14.29 -6.89 5.27
CA LYS A 137 -14.34 -8.16 6.01
C LYS A 137 -14.15 -9.36 5.09
N THR A 138 -14.85 -9.40 3.96
CA THR A 138 -14.70 -10.47 2.97
C THR A 138 -13.31 -10.49 2.37
N ARG A 139 -12.73 -9.34 2.01
CA ARG A 139 -11.37 -9.26 1.46
C ARG A 139 -10.32 -9.72 2.47
N LEU A 140 -10.42 -9.31 3.73
CA LEU A 140 -9.53 -9.77 4.80
C LEU A 140 -9.65 -11.28 5.05
N SER A 141 -10.89 -11.80 5.08
CA SER A 141 -11.13 -13.24 5.24
C SER A 141 -10.49 -14.04 4.10
N ARG A 142 -10.76 -13.66 2.84
CA ARG A 142 -10.19 -14.31 1.67
C ARG A 142 -8.66 -14.16 1.61
N ALA A 143 -8.13 -13.00 1.98
CA ALA A 143 -6.68 -12.78 2.03
C ALA A 143 -6.01 -13.77 3.01
N ARG A 144 -6.54 -13.88 4.23
CA ARG A 144 -6.06 -14.83 5.25
C ARG A 144 -6.19 -16.29 4.79
N GLU A 145 -7.29 -16.65 4.14
CA GLU A 145 -7.48 -18.00 3.61
C GLU A 145 -6.46 -18.34 2.51
N ASN A 146 -6.19 -17.40 1.59
CA ASN A 146 -5.17 -17.59 0.55
C ASN A 146 -3.77 -17.72 1.14
N LEU A 147 -3.41 -16.87 2.10
CA LEU A 147 -2.13 -16.95 2.81
C LEU A 147 -1.99 -18.29 3.53
N LYS A 148 -3.00 -18.70 4.29
CA LYS A 148 -3.02 -19.97 5.01
C LYS A 148 -2.80 -21.16 4.08
N LYS A 149 -3.55 -21.25 2.98
CA LYS A 149 -3.42 -22.35 2.00
C LYS A 149 -2.03 -22.44 1.37
N ARG A 150 -1.37 -21.30 1.13
CA ARG A 150 -0.01 -21.28 0.57
C ARG A 150 1.02 -21.70 1.61
N MET A 151 0.93 -21.13 2.82
CA MET A 151 1.84 -21.47 3.91
C MET A 151 1.74 -22.95 4.32
N GLU A 152 0.53 -23.53 4.34
CA GLU A 152 0.35 -24.96 4.61
C GLU A 152 0.96 -25.83 3.51
N ARG A 153 0.80 -25.45 2.24
CA ARG A 153 1.38 -26.19 1.11
C ARG A 153 2.90 -26.24 1.14
N ASP A 154 3.54 -25.16 1.57
CA ASP A 154 5.01 -25.05 1.60
C ASP A 154 5.61 -25.67 2.87
N LEU A 155 4.81 -25.87 3.92
CA LEU A 155 5.18 -26.67 5.10
C LEU A 155 5.09 -28.19 4.86
N ASP A 156 4.24 -28.60 3.92
CA ASP A 156 4.02 -30.01 3.54
C ASP A 156 4.94 -30.47 2.38
N ALA A 157 5.80 -29.58 1.84
CA ALA A 157 6.69 -29.80 0.69
C ALA A 157 8.15 -30.04 1.10
#